data_AF-A0A807LHW6-F1
#
_entry.id   AF-A0A807LHW6-F1
#
_cell.length_a   1.000
_cell.length_b   1.000
_cell.length_c   1.000
_cell.angle_alpha   90.00
_cell.angle_beta   90.00
_cell.angle_gamma   90.00
#
_symmetry.space_group_name_H-M   'P 1'
#
loop_
_entity.id
_entity.type
_entity.pdbx_description
1 polymer ?
#
loop_
_entity_poly.entity_id
_entity_poly.type
_entity_poly.pdbx_seq_one_letter_code
_entity_poly.pdbx_strand_id
1 'polypeptide(L)' 'MSQRKDAKSRRNYLVKCSCPHCSQHSEHSFSRVQKGAMLMCPHCSKIFHQDKNALAQATS' A
#
# COMPACT_ATOMS: atom_id res chain seq x y z
N MET A 1 -23.96 -16.55 -12.38
CA MET A 1 -22.48 -16.57 -12.38
C MET A 1 -21.94 -15.25 -11.83
N SER A 2 -21.61 -15.21 -10.53
CA SER A 2 -21.24 -13.98 -9.76
C SER A 2 -19.73 -13.70 -9.73
N GLN A 3 -18.98 -13.92 -10.81
CA GLN A 3 -17.50 -13.81 -10.78
C GLN A 3 -16.95 -12.36 -10.78
N ARG A 4 -17.79 -11.31 -10.83
CA ARG A 4 -17.32 -9.92 -10.93
C ARG A 4 -17.03 -9.25 -9.57
N LYS A 5 -17.46 -9.83 -8.44
CA LYS A 5 -17.25 -9.22 -7.10
C LYS A 5 -15.91 -9.62 -6.47
N ASP A 6 -15.36 -10.78 -6.82
CA ASP A 6 -14.17 -11.35 -6.18
C ASP A 6 -12.85 -10.71 -6.66
N ALA A 7 -12.81 -10.14 -7.86
CA ALA A 7 -11.61 -9.47 -8.39
C ALA A 7 -11.26 -8.16 -7.66
N LYS A 8 -12.23 -7.52 -6.99
CA LYS A 8 -12.00 -6.39 -6.07
C LYS A 8 -11.57 -6.86 -4.69
N SER A 9 -12.04 -8.01 -4.23
CA SER A 9 -11.69 -8.60 -2.94
C SER A 9 -10.20 -8.98 -2.87
N ARG A 10 -9.64 -9.55 -3.95
CA ARG A 10 -8.21 -9.90 -4.05
C ARG A 10 -7.22 -8.73 -3.94
N ARG A 11 -7.68 -7.48 -3.96
CA ARG A 11 -6.85 -6.26 -3.79
C ARG A 11 -7.13 -5.52 -2.49
N ASN A 12 -7.89 -6.14 -1.57
CA ASN A 12 -8.21 -5.62 -0.25
C ASN A 12 -7.31 -6.25 0.83
N TYR A 13 -6.02 -6.40 0.52
CA TYR A 13 -5.02 -6.74 1.51
C TYR A 13 -4.19 -5.51 1.86
N LEU A 14 -3.66 -5.53 3.09
CA LEU A 14 -2.70 -4.53 3.55
C LEU A 14 -1.30 -4.94 3.09
N VAL A 15 -0.55 -3.98 2.59
CA VAL A 15 0.90 -4.10 2.34
C VAL A 15 1.66 -3.29 3.36
N LYS A 16 2.81 -3.80 3.77
CA LYS A 16 3.76 -3.09 4.62
C LYS A 16 4.63 -2.16 3.76
N CYS A 17 4.76 -0.94 4.23
CA CYS A 17 5.44 0.15 3.53
C CYS A 17 6.35 0.86 4.54
N SER A 18 7.62 1.07 4.20
CA SER A 18 8.54 1.85 5.05
C SER A 18 8.26 3.34 4.85
N CYS A 19 8.05 4.05 5.95
CA CYS A 19 7.89 5.50 5.91
C CYS A 19 9.27 6.17 5.68
N PRO A 20 9.42 7.05 4.68
CA PRO A 20 10.69 7.73 4.40
C PRO A 20 11.09 8.75 5.47
N HIS A 21 10.19 9.10 6.40
CA HIS A 21 10.45 10.10 7.43
C HIS A 21 10.88 9.54 8.77
N CYS A 22 10.43 8.35 9.13
CA CYS A 22 10.71 7.74 10.43
C CYS A 22 11.23 6.30 10.34
N SER A 23 11.42 5.79 9.11
CA SER A 23 11.88 4.43 8.81
C SER A 23 11.01 3.32 9.40
N GLN A 24 9.86 3.66 10.00
CA GLN A 24 8.92 2.69 10.54
C GLN A 24 8.06 2.08 9.44
N HIS A 25 7.67 0.83 9.65
CA HIS A 25 6.72 0.15 8.78
C HIS A 25 5.28 0.57 9.10
N SER A 26 4.51 0.82 8.05
CA SER A 26 3.10 1.20 8.09
C SER A 26 2.32 0.30 7.15
N GLU A 27 1.09 -0.04 7.52
CA GLU A 27 0.23 -0.92 6.72
C GLU A 27 -0.81 -0.13 5.96
N HIS A 28 -0.82 -0.29 4.64
CA HIS A 28 -1.70 0.44 3.74
C HIS A 28 -2.38 -0.49 2.74
N SER A 29 -3.61 -0.15 2.32
CA SER A 29 -4.30 -0.95 1.32
C SER A 29 -3.50 -1.00 0.03
N PHE A 30 -3.28 -2.20 -0.51
CA PHE A 30 -2.55 -2.42 -1.77
C PHE A 30 -3.05 -1.51 -2.89
N SER A 31 -4.38 -1.35 -3.01
CA SER A 31 -4.98 -0.48 -4.03
C SER A 31 -4.60 1.00 -3.89
N ARG A 32 -4.36 1.52 -2.68
CA ARG A 32 -3.90 2.90 -2.46
C ARG A 32 -2.44 3.03 -2.84
N VAL A 33 -1.62 2.07 -2.43
CA VAL A 33 -0.20 2.01 -2.76
C VAL A 33 0.01 1.90 -4.27
N GLN A 34 -0.65 0.95 -4.93
CA GLN A 34 -0.54 0.70 -6.37
C GLN A 34 -0.95 1.93 -7.19
N LYS A 35 -1.95 2.68 -6.73
CA LYS A 35 -2.40 3.93 -7.38
C LYS A 35 -1.48 5.12 -7.13
N GLY A 36 -0.47 4.98 -6.26
CA GLY A 36 0.39 6.09 -5.84
C GLY A 36 -0.37 7.15 -5.04
N ALA A 37 -1.37 6.73 -4.24
CA ALA A 37 -2.10 7.65 -3.38
C ALA A 37 -1.21 8.17 -2.24
N MET A 38 -1.57 9.33 -1.69
CA MET A 38 -0.99 9.84 -0.45
C MET A 38 -1.28 8.88 0.71
N LEU A 39 -0.24 8.50 1.43
CA LEU A 39 -0.30 7.61 2.59
C LEU A 39 0.09 8.40 3.85
N MET A 40 -0.64 8.20 4.94
CA MET A 40 -0.31 8.80 6.23
C MET A 40 0.41 7.78 7.10
N CYS A 41 1.61 8.10 7.57
CA CYS A 41 2.31 7.25 8.53
C CYS A 41 1.66 7.36 9.92
N PRO A 42 1.25 6.25 10.57
CA PRO A 42 0.67 6.29 11.92
C PRO A 42 1.71 6.61 13.02
N HIS A 43 3.00 6.46 12.73
CA HIS A 43 4.07 6.65 13.72
C HIS A 43 4.55 8.10 13.83
N CYS A 44 4.61 8.83 12.71
CA CYS A 44 5.08 10.21 12.67
C CYS A 44 4.03 11.20 12.17
N SER A 45 2.82 10.73 11.85
CA SER A 45 1.69 11.51 11.31
C SER A 45 1.99 12.27 10.01
N LYS A 46 3.14 12.02 9.38
CA LYS A 46 3.52 12.64 8.11
C LYS A 46 2.91 11.90 6.93
N ILE A 47 2.57 12.67 5.90
CA ILE A 47 2.05 12.15 4.65
C ILE A 47 3.20 11.94 3.66
N PHE A 48 3.21 10.80 2.98
CA PHE A 48 4.22 10.44 1.98
C PHE A 48 3.58 9.73 0.79
N HIS A 49 4.32 9.68 -0.32
CA HIS A 49 3.98 8.86 -1.47
C HIS A 49 4.86 7.61 -1.43
N GLN A 50 4.27 6.44 -1.68
CA GLN A 50 5.07 5.25 -1.88
C GLN A 50 5.52 5.18 -3.34
N ASP A 51 6.82 5.05 -3.56
CA ASP A 51 7.36 4.84 -4.90
C ASP A 51 6.83 3.53 -5.49
N LYS A 52 6.27 3.63 -6.70
CA LYS A 52 5.68 2.50 -7.42
C LYS A 52 6.70 1.36 -7.66
N ASN A 53 7.99 1.68 -7.69
CA ASN A 53 9.07 0.71 -7.83
C ASN A 53 9.25 -0.19 -6.60
N ALA A 54 8.89 0.26 -5.40
CA ALA A 54 9.07 -0.53 -4.18
C ALA A 54 8.10 -1.72 -4.07
N LEU A 55 6.94 -1.64 -4.75
CA LEU A 55 5.92 -2.70 -4.71
C LEU A 55 6.24 -3.88 -5.65
N ALA A 56 7.05 -3.65 -6.69
CA ALA A 56 7.42 -4.66 -7.67
C ALA A 56 8.37 -5.75 -7.13
N GLN A 57 8.96 -5.54 -5.94
CA GLN A 57 9.95 -6.46 -5.35
C GLN A 57 9.33 -7.47 -4.37
N ALA A 58 8.02 -7.42 -4.10
CA ALA A 58 7.36 -8.31 -3.15
C ALA A 58 6.84 -9.63 -3.77
N THR A 59 7.14 -9.92 -5.05
CA THR A 59 6.58 -11.07 -5.78
C THR A 59 7.57 -11.77 -6.73
N SER A 60 8.85 -11.91 -6.34
CA SER A 60 9.84 -12.72 -7.09
C SER A 60 10.36 -13.86 -6.25
#